data_AF-A0A7W7HC70-F1
#
_entry.id   AF-A0A7W7HC70-F1
#
_cell.length_a   1.000
_cell.length_b   1.000
_cell.length_c   1.000
_cell.angle_alpha   90.00
_cell.angle_beta   90.00
_cell.angle_gamma   90.00
#
_symmetry.space_group_name_H-M   'P 1'
#
loop_
_entity.id
_entity.type
_entity.pdbx_description
1 polymer ?
#
loop_
_entity_poly.entity_id
_entity_poly.type
_entity_poly.pdbx_seq_one_letter_code
_entity_poly.pdbx_strand_id
1 'polypeptide(L)'
;MTSRGPEPWVRLSPFYPHGGIPIPLTPGAVGASVEGIWQALKVFESADVDPGKLAVTSMTRIKRTVRRYGPVRGHRAGLTGQELLDYPTARQRIYLPAYRWVLEHRVPDLVDRLRGLAAGGIVLLDYTTNGDPADTSSPLSHAALLARYLTGRWPGPEPA
;
A
#
# COMPACT_ATOMS: atom_id res chain seq x y z
N MET A 1 -2.61 -3.13 -14.58
CA MET A 1 -1.42 -3.19 -13.72
C MET A 1 -1.68 -4.13 -12.55
N THR A 2 -1.27 -5.39 -12.64
CA THR A 2 -1.34 -6.34 -11.52
C THR A 2 0.05 -6.49 -10.89
N SER A 3 0.17 -7.20 -9.77
CA SER A 3 1.47 -7.62 -9.21
C SER A 3 2.27 -8.56 -10.12
N ARG A 4 1.77 -8.87 -11.32
CA ARG A 4 2.44 -9.62 -12.39
C ARG A 4 2.45 -8.84 -13.71
N GLY A 5 2.36 -7.51 -13.65
CA GLY A 5 2.50 -6.67 -14.85
C GLY A 5 3.85 -6.91 -15.55
N PRO A 6 3.97 -6.60 -16.85
CA PRO A 6 5.27 -6.61 -17.51
C PRO A 6 6.19 -5.53 -16.94
N GLU A 7 7.51 -5.71 -17.05
CA GLU A 7 8.46 -4.63 -16.79
C GLU A 7 8.24 -3.48 -17.79
N PRO A 8 8.47 -2.21 -17.39
CA PRO A 8 8.82 -1.77 -16.04
C PRO A 8 7.62 -1.61 -15.09
N TRP A 9 6.41 -1.82 -15.61
CA TRP A 9 5.15 -1.46 -14.96
C TRP A 9 4.87 -2.24 -13.67
N VAL A 10 5.39 -3.46 -13.52
CA VAL A 10 5.27 -4.24 -12.27
C VAL A 10 5.75 -3.47 -11.03
N ARG A 11 6.68 -2.53 -11.19
CA ARG A 11 7.25 -1.70 -10.12
C ARG A 11 6.26 -0.73 -9.50
N LEU A 12 5.16 -0.41 -10.17
CA LEU A 12 4.08 0.40 -9.61
C LEU A 12 3.15 -0.41 -8.69
N SER A 13 3.34 -1.73 -8.60
CA SER A 13 2.55 -2.55 -7.69
C SER A 13 2.95 -2.30 -6.22
N PRO A 14 1.99 -2.21 -5.28
CA PRO A 14 2.29 -2.15 -3.84
C PRO A 14 2.99 -3.41 -3.31
N PHE A 15 3.01 -4.50 -4.10
CA PHE A 15 3.73 -5.73 -3.81
C PHE A 15 5.19 -5.69 -4.26
N TYR A 16 5.60 -4.73 -5.11
CA TYR A 16 6.98 -4.68 -5.58
C TYR A 16 7.93 -4.33 -4.42
N PRO A 17 8.99 -5.13 -4.19
CA PRO A 17 9.86 -4.96 -3.03
C PRO A 17 10.94 -3.89 -3.27
N HIS A 18 10.54 -2.62 -3.35
CA HIS A 18 11.46 -1.48 -3.57
C HIS A 18 12.53 -1.32 -2.48
N GLY A 19 12.24 -1.74 -1.25
CA GLY A 19 13.14 -1.50 -0.11
C GLY A 19 13.10 -0.06 0.38
N GLY A 20 13.45 0.12 1.65
CA GLY A 20 13.62 1.44 2.27
C GLY A 20 12.36 2.31 2.30
N ILE A 21 11.17 1.72 2.21
CA ILE A 21 9.91 2.46 2.28
C ILE A 21 9.66 2.81 3.75
N PRO A 22 9.55 4.09 4.14
CA PRO A 22 9.29 4.47 5.53
C PRO A 22 7.99 3.83 6.04
N ILE A 23 8.03 3.29 7.25
CA ILE A 23 6.83 2.77 7.91
C ILE A 23 6.09 3.94 8.56
N PRO A 24 4.85 4.25 8.14
CA PRO A 24 4.10 5.33 8.75
C PRO A 24 3.95 5.13 10.26
N LEU A 25 4.03 6.22 11.02
CA LEU A 25 3.93 6.22 12.48
C LEU A 25 5.04 5.42 13.20
N THR A 26 6.13 5.08 12.51
CA THR A 26 7.31 4.42 13.10
C THR A 26 8.60 5.08 12.61
N PRO A 27 9.03 6.18 13.24
CA PRO A 27 10.23 6.91 12.82
C PRO A 27 11.47 6.02 12.74
N GLY A 28 12.25 6.18 11.66
CA GLY A 28 13.49 5.44 11.43
C GLY A 28 13.33 3.99 10.97
N ALA A 29 12.12 3.44 10.93
CA ALA A 29 11.88 2.08 10.45
C ALA A 29 11.42 2.06 8.98
N VAL A 30 11.83 1.02 8.26
CA VAL A 30 11.54 0.84 6.82
C VAL A 30 11.05 -0.57 6.49
N GLY A 31 10.29 -0.68 5.40
CA GLY A 31 9.82 -1.95 4.83
C GLY A 31 10.26 -2.16 3.39
N ALA A 32 10.19 -3.42 2.95
CA ALA A 32 10.52 -3.84 1.59
C ALA A 32 9.44 -3.45 0.58
N SER A 33 8.16 -3.60 0.93
CA SER A 33 7.01 -3.28 0.07
C SER A 33 5.87 -2.65 0.88
N VAL A 34 4.95 -1.97 0.20
CA VAL A 34 3.74 -1.41 0.83
C VAL A 34 2.88 -2.53 1.41
N GLU A 35 2.72 -3.65 0.70
CA GLU A 35 2.03 -4.82 1.22
C GLU A 35 2.73 -5.40 2.47
N GLY A 36 4.06 -5.42 2.48
CA GLY A 36 4.83 -5.88 3.64
C GLY A 36 4.54 -5.04 4.89
N ILE A 37 4.53 -3.72 4.73
CA ILE A 37 4.14 -2.77 5.79
C ILE A 37 2.70 -3.03 6.25
N TRP A 38 1.77 -3.18 5.30
CA TRP A 38 0.36 -3.42 5.59
C TRP A 38 0.15 -4.71 6.39
N GLN A 39 0.78 -5.81 5.97
CA GLN A 39 0.68 -7.10 6.68
C GLN A 39 1.42 -7.09 8.02
N ALA A 40 2.53 -6.37 8.14
CA ALA A 40 3.28 -6.25 9.38
C ALA A 40 2.44 -5.57 10.46
N LEU A 41 1.72 -4.50 10.12
CA LEU A 41 0.94 -3.72 11.08
C LEU A 41 -0.47 -4.29 11.33
N LYS A 42 -0.90 -5.31 10.56
CA LYS A 42 -2.23 -5.91 10.69
C LYS A 42 -2.37 -6.67 12.01
N VAL A 43 -3.39 -6.34 12.79
CA VAL A 43 -3.67 -6.98 14.09
C VAL A 43 -4.88 -7.89 13.96
N PHE A 44 -4.76 -9.08 14.51
CA PHE A 44 -5.80 -10.09 14.59
C PHE A 44 -6.12 -10.38 16.06
N GLU A 45 -7.22 -11.08 16.30
CA GLU A 45 -7.61 -11.51 17.64
C GLU A 45 -6.51 -12.28 18.38
N SER A 46 -5.81 -13.21 17.70
CA SER A 46 -4.76 -14.02 18.32
C SER A 46 -3.33 -13.61 17.98
N ALA A 47 -3.12 -12.49 17.29
CA ALA A 47 -1.78 -12.03 16.92
C ALA A 47 -1.68 -10.52 16.68
N ASP A 48 -0.67 -9.87 17.27
CA ASP A 48 -0.35 -8.46 17.07
C ASP A 48 0.52 -8.23 15.81
N VAL A 49 1.29 -7.16 15.76
CA VAL A 49 2.24 -6.86 14.66
C VAL A 49 3.20 -8.01 14.37
N ASP A 50 3.60 -8.14 13.11
CA ASP A 50 4.59 -9.12 12.64
C ASP A 50 5.68 -8.41 11.83
N PRO A 51 6.75 -7.92 12.50
CA PRO A 51 7.86 -7.24 11.84
C PRO A 51 8.55 -8.11 10.78
N GLY A 52 8.43 -9.44 10.86
CA GLY A 52 8.98 -10.35 9.86
C GLY A 52 8.41 -10.13 8.45
N LYS A 53 7.23 -9.50 8.33
CA LYS A 53 6.64 -9.14 7.02
C LYS A 53 7.33 -7.98 6.33
N LEU A 54 8.06 -7.14 7.07
CA LEU A 54 8.74 -5.98 6.52
C LEU A 54 9.89 -6.34 5.59
N ALA A 55 10.56 -7.47 5.84
CA ALA A 55 11.71 -7.92 5.05
C ALA A 55 11.34 -8.88 3.90
N VAL A 56 10.05 -9.20 3.72
CA VAL A 56 9.63 -10.16 2.69
C VAL A 56 9.75 -9.53 1.29
N THR A 57 10.65 -10.05 0.47
CA THR A 57 10.85 -9.61 -0.92
C THR A 57 10.28 -10.56 -1.96
N SER A 58 10.20 -11.86 -1.66
CA SER A 58 9.69 -12.90 -2.58
C SER A 58 8.17 -12.93 -2.73
N MET A 59 7.45 -12.10 -1.96
CA MET A 59 5.98 -12.11 -1.80
C MET A 59 5.38 -13.46 -1.36
N THR A 60 6.23 -14.41 -0.99
CA THR A 60 5.83 -15.74 -0.55
C THR A 60 5.44 -15.69 0.92
N ARG A 61 4.25 -16.21 1.26
CA ARG A 61 3.70 -16.22 2.64
C ARG A 61 3.63 -14.83 3.30
N ILE A 62 3.50 -13.77 2.50
CA ILE A 62 3.37 -12.39 3.01
C ILE A 62 2.04 -12.19 3.72
N LYS A 63 0.96 -12.77 3.18
CA LYS A 63 -0.41 -12.61 3.71
C LYS A 63 -0.58 -13.29 5.08
N ARG A 64 -1.10 -12.54 6.04
CA ARG A 64 -1.65 -13.04 7.30
C ARG A 64 -3.16 -13.16 7.17
N THR A 65 -3.72 -14.30 7.58
CA THR A 65 -5.11 -14.67 7.24
C THR A 65 -5.96 -14.95 8.47
N VAL A 66 -7.27 -14.68 8.35
CA VAL A 66 -8.23 -14.91 9.43
C VAL A 66 -8.36 -16.38 9.83
N ARG A 67 -8.15 -17.29 8.87
CA ARG A 67 -8.13 -18.74 9.13
C ARG A 67 -7.04 -19.13 10.15
N ARG A 68 -5.92 -18.41 10.17
CA ARG A 68 -4.79 -18.73 11.06
C ARG A 68 -4.82 -17.93 12.36
N TYR A 69 -5.24 -16.66 12.31
CA TYR A 69 -5.07 -15.71 13.42
C TYR A 69 -6.40 -15.18 14.00
N GLY A 70 -7.54 -15.69 13.55
CA GLY A 70 -8.86 -15.19 13.95
C GLY A 70 -9.27 -13.90 13.23
N PRO A 71 -10.36 -13.25 13.64
CA PRO A 71 -10.84 -12.00 13.03
C PRO A 71 -9.80 -10.88 13.06
N VAL A 72 -9.82 -10.03 12.03
CA VAL A 72 -9.00 -8.80 12.02
C VAL A 72 -9.57 -7.81 13.02
N ARG A 73 -8.72 -7.26 13.89
CA ARG A 73 -9.11 -6.24 14.87
C ARG A 73 -8.80 -4.82 14.38
N GLY A 74 -7.78 -4.67 13.52
CA GLY A 74 -7.38 -3.38 12.98
C GLY A 74 -5.94 -3.40 12.47
N HIS A 75 -5.30 -2.23 12.43
CA HIS A 75 -3.86 -2.10 12.23
C HIS A 75 -3.24 -1.28 13.35
N ARG A 76 -2.06 -1.68 13.81
CA ARG A 76 -1.33 -0.93 14.82
C ARG A 76 -0.84 0.40 14.24
N ALA A 77 -0.98 1.49 14.99
CA ALA A 77 -0.46 2.80 14.66
C ALA A 77 1.08 2.83 14.79
N GLY A 78 1.78 2.17 13.85
CA GLY A 78 3.22 1.95 13.90
C GLY A 78 3.62 0.65 14.64
N LEU A 79 4.89 0.24 14.54
CA LEU A 79 5.36 -1.03 15.12
C LEU A 79 5.34 -1.04 16.65
N THR A 80 5.51 0.13 17.27
CA THR A 80 5.60 0.32 18.72
C THR A 80 4.47 1.19 19.27
N GLY A 81 3.49 1.54 18.42
CA GLY A 81 2.34 2.31 18.86
C GLY A 81 1.42 1.51 19.78
N GLN A 82 0.56 2.21 20.52
CA GLN A 82 -0.47 1.59 21.38
C GLN A 82 -1.86 1.67 20.75
N GLU A 83 -2.11 2.66 19.91
CA GLU A 83 -3.39 2.87 19.22
C GLU A 83 -3.63 1.76 18.19
N LEU A 84 -4.85 1.20 18.19
CA LEU A 84 -5.34 0.29 17.17
C LEU A 84 -6.27 1.04 16.22
N LEU A 85 -5.87 1.17 14.97
CA LEU A 85 -6.62 1.84 13.93
C LEU A 85 -7.68 0.90 13.34
N ASP A 86 -8.89 1.41 13.16
CA ASP A 86 -9.88 0.74 12.34
C ASP A 86 -9.45 0.68 10.86
N TYR A 87 -10.20 -0.07 10.05
CA TYR A 87 -9.81 -0.34 8.68
C TYR A 87 -9.77 0.90 7.77
N PRO A 88 -10.77 1.81 7.76
CA PRO A 88 -10.69 3.08 7.03
C PRO A 88 -9.52 3.96 7.48
N THR A 89 -9.32 4.11 8.79
CA THR A 89 -8.26 4.96 9.35
C THR A 89 -6.89 4.40 9.02
N ALA A 90 -6.72 3.08 9.06
CA ALA A 90 -5.47 2.42 8.66
C ALA A 90 -5.15 2.67 7.18
N ARG A 91 -6.15 2.65 6.27
CA ARG A 91 -5.92 2.98 4.86
C ARG A 91 -5.36 4.40 4.72
N GLN A 92 -5.96 5.36 5.42
CA GLN A 92 -5.57 6.77 5.38
C GLN A 92 -4.21 7.06 6.03
N ARG A 93 -3.92 6.47 7.20
CA ARG A 93 -2.71 6.77 7.98
C ARG A 93 -1.51 5.87 7.66
N ILE A 94 -1.73 4.71 7.04
CA ILE A 94 -0.67 3.73 6.76
C ILE A 94 -0.56 3.45 5.25
N TYR A 95 -1.62 2.94 4.63
CA TYR A 95 -1.52 2.45 3.25
C TYR A 95 -1.22 3.57 2.26
N LEU A 96 -2.00 4.66 2.32
CA LEU A 96 -1.88 5.77 1.38
C LEU A 96 -0.52 6.49 1.52
N PRO A 97 -0.04 6.88 2.71
CA PRO A 97 1.27 7.51 2.84
C PRO A 97 2.42 6.62 2.34
N ALA A 98 2.38 5.32 2.66
CA ALA A 98 3.40 4.39 2.19
C ALA A 98 3.40 4.23 0.67
N TYR A 99 2.22 4.10 0.05
CA TYR A 99 2.14 3.96 -1.41
C TYR A 99 2.48 5.27 -2.13
N ARG A 100 1.99 6.40 -1.64
CA ARG A 100 2.35 7.72 -2.17
C ARG A 100 3.86 7.94 -2.15
N TRP A 101 4.51 7.64 -1.03
CA TRP A 101 5.96 7.77 -0.91
C TRP A 101 6.70 6.95 -1.99
N VAL A 102 6.24 5.73 -2.29
CA VAL A 102 6.78 4.92 -3.40
C VAL A 102 6.62 5.63 -4.74
N LEU A 103 5.44 6.17 -5.04
CA LEU A 103 5.18 6.89 -6.29
C LEU A 103 6.09 8.13 -6.44
N GLU A 104 6.40 8.81 -5.34
CA GLU A 104 7.22 10.02 -5.31
C GLU A 104 8.74 9.71 -5.35
N HIS A 105 9.20 8.65 -4.69
CA HIS A 105 10.63 8.45 -4.40
C HIS A 105 11.25 7.20 -5.04
N ARG A 106 10.43 6.23 -5.47
CA ARG A 106 10.92 4.96 -6.03
C ARG A 106 10.63 4.79 -7.50
N VAL A 107 9.54 5.35 -7.98
CA VAL A 107 9.12 5.24 -9.39
C VAL A 107 8.68 6.56 -10.04
N PRO A 108 9.30 7.73 -9.72
CA PRO A 108 8.89 8.99 -10.33
C PRO A 108 9.02 8.98 -11.86
N ASP A 109 10.05 8.30 -12.39
CA ASP A 109 10.27 8.12 -13.83
C ASP A 109 9.12 7.36 -14.52
N LEU A 110 8.58 6.32 -13.87
CA LEU A 110 7.46 5.56 -14.41
C LEU A 110 6.14 6.33 -14.32
N VAL A 111 5.97 7.13 -13.27
CA VAL A 111 4.83 8.05 -13.15
C VAL A 111 4.87 9.06 -14.29
N ASP A 112 6.02 9.68 -14.55
CA ASP A 112 6.15 10.66 -15.64
C ASP A 112 5.94 10.02 -17.02
N ARG A 113 6.44 8.80 -17.21
CA ARG A 113 6.16 8.03 -18.42
C ARG A 113 4.66 7.75 -18.58
N LEU A 114 3.95 7.40 -17.52
CA LEU A 114 2.49 7.23 -17.57
C LEU A 114 1.76 8.54 -17.86
N ARG A 115 2.19 9.67 -17.30
CA ARG A 115 1.63 10.99 -17.63
C ARG A 115 1.80 11.30 -19.12
N GLY A 116 2.96 11.01 -19.69
CA GLY A 116 3.21 11.16 -21.13
C GLY A 116 2.30 10.27 -21.98
N LEU A 117 2.10 9.01 -21.57
CA LEU A 117 1.20 8.08 -22.27
C LEU A 117 -0.28 8.44 -22.12
N ALA A 118 -0.67 9.06 -21.00
CA ALA A 118 -2.05 9.39 -20.71
C ALA A 118 -2.67 10.37 -21.72
N ALA A 119 -1.85 11.17 -22.43
CA ALA A 119 -2.30 12.02 -23.52
C ALA A 119 -2.98 11.23 -24.66
N GLY A 120 -2.58 9.96 -24.87
CA GLY A 120 -3.20 9.04 -25.85
C GLY A 120 -4.32 8.17 -25.28
N GLY A 121 -4.66 8.31 -23.99
CA GLY A 121 -5.59 7.44 -23.28
C GLY A 121 -4.93 6.13 -22.82
N ILE A 122 -4.90 5.91 -21.50
CA ILE A 122 -4.39 4.66 -20.90
C ILE A 122 -5.48 3.99 -20.06
N VAL A 123 -5.47 2.66 -20.04
CA VAL A 123 -6.34 1.85 -19.17
C VAL A 123 -5.49 1.13 -18.13
N LEU A 124 -5.75 1.40 -16.85
CA LEU A 124 -5.09 0.75 -15.73
C LEU A 124 -6.00 -0.33 -15.15
N LEU A 125 -5.66 -1.59 -15.38
CA LEU A 125 -6.44 -2.74 -14.90
C LEU A 125 -6.02 -3.20 -13.50
N ASP A 126 -6.98 -3.58 -12.65
CA ASP A 126 -6.75 -4.20 -11.35
C ASP A 126 -7.91 -5.12 -11.00
N TYR A 127 -7.78 -5.88 -9.91
CA TYR A 127 -8.82 -6.82 -9.46
C TYR A 127 -10.11 -6.10 -9.01
N THR A 128 -9.98 -4.90 -8.44
CA THR A 128 -11.10 -4.01 -8.10
C THR A 128 -10.88 -2.63 -8.73
N THR A 129 -11.91 -1.78 -8.68
CA THR A 129 -11.88 -0.38 -9.14
C THR A 129 -12.03 0.63 -8.01
N ASN A 130 -12.06 0.18 -6.75
CA ASN A 130 -12.29 1.04 -5.59
C ASN A 130 -11.08 1.94 -5.32
N GLY A 131 -11.21 3.22 -5.62
CA GLY A 131 -10.20 4.23 -5.30
C GLY A 131 -10.46 4.96 -3.98
N ASP A 132 -11.59 4.72 -3.32
CA ASP A 132 -12.03 5.45 -2.13
C ASP A 132 -11.60 4.74 -0.83
N PRO A 133 -10.71 5.34 -0.02
CA PRO A 133 -10.30 4.76 1.25
C PRO A 133 -11.44 4.55 2.24
N ALA A 134 -12.50 5.38 2.16
CA ALA A 134 -13.66 5.29 3.03
C ALA A 134 -14.60 4.14 2.65
N ASP A 135 -14.62 3.71 1.39
CA ASP A 135 -15.42 2.58 0.94
C ASP A 135 -14.77 1.25 1.37
N THR A 136 -15.29 0.64 2.42
CA THR A 136 -14.81 -0.65 2.95
C THR A 136 -15.51 -1.86 2.35
N SER A 137 -16.46 -1.68 1.43
CA SER A 137 -17.19 -2.80 0.81
C SER A 137 -16.29 -3.67 -0.07
N SER A 138 -15.17 -3.11 -0.54
CA SER A 138 -14.20 -3.79 -1.38
C SER A 138 -12.75 -3.36 -1.07
N PRO A 139 -11.74 -4.18 -1.41
CA PRO A 139 -10.34 -3.78 -1.32
C PRO A 139 -10.02 -2.56 -2.17
N LEU A 140 -9.10 -1.71 -1.68
CA LEU A 140 -8.54 -0.61 -2.47
C LEU A 140 -7.83 -1.14 -3.71
N SER A 141 -8.11 -0.48 -4.83
CA SER A 141 -7.48 -0.67 -6.13
C SER A 141 -6.24 0.21 -6.22
N HIS A 142 -5.05 -0.38 -6.35
CA HIS A 142 -3.84 0.42 -6.54
C HIS A 142 -3.82 1.07 -7.93
N ALA A 143 -4.53 0.51 -8.91
CA ALA A 143 -4.72 1.15 -10.22
C ALA A 143 -5.58 2.41 -10.11
N ALA A 144 -6.70 2.36 -9.35
CA ALA A 144 -7.53 3.54 -9.13
C ALA A 144 -6.78 4.62 -8.34
N LEU A 145 -5.98 4.23 -7.34
CA LEU A 145 -5.12 5.17 -6.60
C LEU A 145 -4.04 5.78 -7.48
N LEU A 146 -3.41 4.99 -8.36
CA LEU A 146 -2.44 5.50 -9.33
C LEU A 146 -3.10 6.49 -10.31
N ALA A 147 -4.29 6.21 -10.81
CA ALA A 147 -5.05 7.14 -11.66
C ALA A 147 -5.37 8.45 -10.92
N ARG A 148 -5.76 8.36 -9.65
CA ARG A 148 -5.96 9.52 -8.77
C ARG A 148 -4.67 10.32 -8.60
N TYR A 149 -3.54 9.67 -8.35
CA TYR A 149 -2.23 10.32 -8.26
C TYR A 149 -1.83 11.04 -9.55
N LEU A 150 -1.98 10.37 -10.71
CA LEU A 150 -1.66 10.93 -12.02
C LEU A 150 -2.51 12.15 -12.37
N THR A 151 -3.74 12.23 -11.83
CA THR A 151 -4.70 13.32 -12.09
C THR A 151 -4.81 14.34 -10.96
N GLY A 152 -3.88 14.33 -9.99
CA GLY A 152 -3.88 15.30 -8.88
C GLY A 152 -5.04 15.17 -7.89
N ARG A 153 -5.69 14.00 -7.83
CA ARG A 153 -6.86 13.71 -6.99
C ARG A 153 -6.55 12.69 -5.89
N TRP A 154 -5.34 12.75 -5.34
CA TRP A 154 -4.91 11.81 -4.31
C TRP A 154 -5.83 11.89 -3.09
N PRO A 155 -6.35 10.76 -2.57
CA PRO A 155 -7.18 10.78 -1.38
C PRO A 155 -6.29 10.89 -0.13
N GLY A 156 -6.31 12.05 0.52
CA GLY A 156 -5.54 12.33 1.74
C GLY A 156 -5.01 13.76 1.75
N PRO A 157 -4.41 14.20 2.87
CA PRO A 157 -3.84 15.54 2.94
C PRO A 157 -2.77 15.76 1.88
N GLU A 158 -2.73 16.96 1.30
CA GLU A 158 -1.57 17.44 0.56
C GLU A 158 -0.36 17.46 1.52
N PRO A 159 0.85 17.16 1.04
CA PRO A 159 2.03 17.23 1.88
C PRO A 159 2.21 18.68 2.29
N ALA A 160 2.55 18.89 3.56
CA ALA A 160 2.97 20.19 4.07
C ALA A 160 4.28 20.65 3.44
#